data_AF-A0A958XQE7-F1
#
_entry.id   AF-A0A958XQE7-F1
#
_cell.length_a   1.000
_cell.length_b   1.000
_cell.length_c   1.000
_cell.angle_alpha   90.00
_cell.angle_beta   90.00
_cell.angle_gamma   90.00
#
_symmetry.space_group_name_H-M   'P 1'
#
loop_
_entity.id
_entity.type
_entity.pdbx_description
1 polymer ?
#
loop_
_entity_poly.entity_id
_entity_poly.type
_entity_poly.pdbx_seq_one_letter_code
_entity_poly.pdbx_strand_id
1 'polypeptide(L)' 'NIWFAAENHGVYRYDGASFTNFNTTDGLNTNGVLCIFEDQQGRFWLGGWGGLFRFDGTSFFSVTKDGPWAE' A
#
# COMPACT_ATOMS: atom_id res chain seq x y z
N ASN A 1 13.54 -8.73 -0.19
CA ASN A 1 12.12 -8.38 -0.40
C ASN A 1 11.48 -8.04 0.94
N ILE A 2 11.70 -6.83 1.42
CA ILE A 2 11.19 -6.33 2.71
C ILE A 2 10.27 -5.15 2.42
N TRP A 3 9.09 -5.16 3.02
CA TRP A 3 8.11 -4.07 2.91
C TRP A 3 7.96 -3.39 4.26
N PHE A 4 8.00 -2.07 4.28
CA PHE A 4 7.79 -1.30 5.51
C PHE A 4 7.14 0.05 5.18
N ALA A 5 6.28 0.50 6.09
CA ALA A 5 5.68 1.82 6.00
C ALA A 5 6.62 2.85 6.65
N ALA A 6 6.64 4.04 6.07
CA ALA A 6 7.23 5.22 6.68
C ALA A 6 6.10 6.24 6.85
N GLU A 7 5.79 6.58 8.10
CA GLU A 7 4.66 7.47 8.41
C GLU A 7 4.76 8.78 7.60
N ASN A 8 3.68 9.14 6.91
CA ASN A 8 3.58 10.29 5.99
C ASN A 8 4.47 10.23 4.74
N HIS A 9 5.16 9.11 4.47
CA HIS A 9 6.03 8.92 3.32
C HIS A 9 5.65 7.70 2.45
N GLY A 10 4.52 7.05 2.73
CA GLY A 10 4.03 5.91 1.97
C GLY A 10 4.73 4.60 2.35
N VAL A 11 4.99 3.75 1.36
CA VAL A 11 5.50 2.39 1.55
C VAL A 11 6.81 2.20 0.80
N TYR A 12 7.79 1.63 1.48
CA TYR A 12 9.06 1.25 0.89
C TYR A 12 9.14 -0.25 0.68
N ARG A 13 9.70 -0.64 -0.47
CA ARG A 13 10.13 -2.00 -0.77
C ARG A 13 11.64 -2.02 -0.93
N TYR A 14 12.30 -2.90 -0.19
CA TYR A 14 13.70 -3.25 -0.40
C TYR A 14 13.82 -4.63 -1.05
N ASP A 15 14.30 -4.68 -2.28
CA ASP A 15 14.45 -5.93 -3.03
C ASP A 15 15.69 -6.75 -2.61
N GLY A 16 16.66 -6.11 -1.93
CA GLY A 16 17.97 -6.68 -1.60
C GLY A 16 19.14 -5.89 -2.20
N ALA A 17 18.86 -4.96 -3.10
CA ALA A 17 19.82 -4.09 -3.76
C ALA A 17 19.38 -2.61 -3.76
N SER A 18 18.09 -2.36 -3.96
CA SER A 18 17.52 -1.02 -4.13
C SER A 18 16.24 -0.81 -3.31
N PHE A 19 15.95 0.46 -3.01
CA PHE A 19 14.68 0.86 -2.42
C PHE A 19 13.76 1.43 -3.50
N THR A 20 12.51 0.98 -3.51
CA THR A 20 11.41 1.61 -4.24
C THR A 20 10.47 2.24 -3.23
N ASN A 21 10.08 3.50 -3.43
CA ASN A 21 9.04 4.16 -2.66
C ASN A 21 7.75 4.16 -3.48
N PHE A 22 6.64 3.82 -2.83
CA PHE A 22 5.30 3.91 -3.37
C PHE A 22 4.52 4.92 -2.52
N ASN A 23 4.06 5.99 -3.14
CA ASN A 23 3.31 7.06 -2.49
C ASN A 23 2.13 7.53 -3.36
N THR A 24 1.51 8.65 -3.00
CA THR A 24 0.41 9.28 -3.75
C THR A 24 0.67 9.53 -5.24
N THR A 25 1.92 9.70 -5.66
CA THR A 25 2.26 9.84 -7.09
C THR A 25 2.24 8.52 -7.85
N ASP A 26 2.27 7.39 -7.15
CA ASP A 26 2.35 6.04 -7.71
C ASP A 26 1.00 5.29 -7.63
N GLY A 27 -0.09 6.00 -7.32
CA GLY A 27 -1.45 5.47 -7.25
C GLY A 27 -1.89 4.95 -5.88
N LEU A 28 -1.04 5.05 -4.84
CA LEU A 28 -1.46 4.80 -3.46
C LEU A 28 -2.18 6.05 -2.93
N ASN A 29 -3.49 6.00 -2.66
CA ASN A 29 -4.27 7.19 -2.29
C ASN A 29 -3.95 7.80 -0.90
N THR A 30 -2.86 7.40 -0.26
CA THR A 30 -2.44 7.86 1.05
C THR A 30 -0.94 7.71 1.25
N ASN A 31 -0.33 8.57 2.05
CA ASN A 31 1.04 8.37 2.56
C ASN A 31 1.05 7.84 4.00
N GLY A 32 -0.12 7.71 4.63
CA GLY A 32 -0.29 7.26 6.01
C GLY A 32 -0.61 5.76 6.09
N VAL A 33 0.30 4.90 5.63
CA VAL A 33 0.14 3.44 5.78
C VAL A 33 0.59 3.02 7.18
N LEU A 34 -0.22 2.19 7.84
CA LEU A 34 -0.03 1.75 9.22
C LEU A 34 0.23 0.25 9.34
N CYS A 35 -0.27 -0.55 8.39
CA CYS A 35 -0.05 -2.00 8.39
C CYS A 35 0.11 -2.56 6.98
N ILE A 36 0.89 -3.64 6.88
CA ILE A 36 1.20 -4.36 5.64
C ILE A 36 1.00 -5.84 5.90
N PHE A 37 0.27 -6.52 5.01
CA PHE A 37 0.02 -7.96 5.07
C PHE A 37 0.17 -8.59 3.68
N GLU A 38 0.94 -9.66 3.56
CA GLU A 38 1.06 -10.45 2.33
C GLU A 38 0.12 -11.66 2.41
N ASP A 39 -0.72 -11.85 1.38
CA ASP A 39 -1.59 -13.01 1.30
C ASP A 39 -0.95 -14.21 0.59
N GLN A 40 -1.64 -15.35 0.59
CA GLN A 40 -1.14 -16.61 0.01
C GLN A 40 -0.95 -16.57 -1.52
N GLN A 41 -1.48 -15.57 -2.20
CA GLN A 41 -1.31 -15.36 -3.64
C GLN A 41 -0.16 -14.36 -3.93
N GLY A 42 0.58 -13.92 -2.90
CA GLY A 42 1.67 -12.93 -3.03
C GLY A 42 1.17 -11.50 -3.22
N ARG A 43 -0.11 -11.22 -2.94
CA ARG A 43 -0.66 -9.86 -3.02
C ARG A 43 -0.45 -9.15 -1.69
N PHE A 44 -0.15 -7.86 -1.75
CA PHE A 44 0.06 -7.06 -0.56
C PHE A 44 -1.20 -6.27 -0.23
N TRP A 45 -1.56 -6.26 1.05
CA TRP A 45 -2.68 -5.53 1.63
C TRP A 45 -2.10 -4.45 2.55
N LEU A 46 -2.50 -3.21 2.32
CA LEU A 46 -2.00 -2.03 3.00
C LEU A 46 -3.16 -1.33 3.69
N GLY A 47 -3.13 -1.30 5.02
CA GLY A 47 -4.13 -0.58 5.81
C GLY A 47 -3.56 0.74 6.31
N GLY A 48 -4.35 1.80 6.19
CA GLY A 48 -3.91 3.13 6.58
C GLY A 48 -5.00 4.16 6.51
N TRP A 49 -4.59 5.42 6.46
CA TRP A 49 -5.50 6.54 6.30
C TRP A 49 -6.13 6.45 4.91
N GLY A 50 -7.45 6.60 4.81
CA GLY A 50 -8.16 6.41 3.53
C GLY A 50 -8.59 4.97 3.24
N GLY A 51 -8.33 4.02 4.13
CA GLY A 51 -8.93 2.69 4.10
C GLY A 51 -7.94 1.56 3.83
N LEU A 52 -8.39 0.58 3.04
CA LEU A 52 -7.64 -0.62 2.69
C LEU A 52 -7.24 -0.59 1.21
N PHE A 53 -5.98 -0.87 0.93
CA PHE A 53 -5.44 -0.91 -0.43
C PHE A 53 -4.84 -2.28 -0.72
N ARG A 54 -4.97 -2.75 -1.95
CA ARG A 54 -4.35 -4.00 -2.42
C ARG A 54 -3.37 -3.70 -3.55
N PHE A 55 -2.18 -4.24 -3.45
CA PHE A 55 -1.14 -4.21 -4.48
C PHE A 55 -1.00 -5.60 -5.10
N ASP A 56 -1.08 -5.68 -6.42
CA ASP A 56 -0.99 -6.93 -7.18
C ASP A 56 0.38 -7.22 -7.78
N GLY A 57 1.38 -6.38 -7.48
CA GLY A 57 2.71 -6.41 -8.08
C GLY A 57 2.97 -5.29 -9.07
N THR A 58 1.90 -4.67 -9.60
CA THR A 58 2.00 -3.59 -10.60
C THR A 58 1.24 -2.34 -10.17
N SER A 59 0.08 -2.47 -9.55
CA SER A 59 -0.81 -1.33 -9.26
C SER A 59 -1.51 -1.45 -7.92
N PHE A 60 -1.87 -0.30 -7.35
CA PHE A 60 -2.68 -0.20 -6.13
C PHE A 60 -4.16 -0.07 -6.47
N PHE A 61 -4.98 -0.81 -5.74
CA PHE A 61 -6.43 -0.76 -5.81
C PHE A 61 -6.98 -0.40 -4.45
N SER A 62 -7.80 0.64 -4.38
CA SER A 62 -8.61 0.91 -3.20
C SER A 62 -9.64 -0.20 -3.05
N VAL A 63 -9.61 -0.90 -1.92
CA VAL A 63 -10.57 -1.96 -1.60
C VAL A 63 -11.72 -1.33 -0.84
N THR A 64 -12.86 -1.27 -1.51
CA THR A 64 -14.11 -0.81 -0.94
C THR A 64 -15.10 -1.99 -0.92
N LYS A 65 -15.88 -2.14 0.16
CA LYS A 65 -17.15 -2.88 0.08
C LYS A 65 -18.27 -1.98 -0.48
N ASP A 66 -18.12 -0.69 -0.16
CA ASP A 66 -18.73 0.57 -0.62
C ASP A 66 -17.87 1.78 -0.11
N GLY A 67 -16.79 1.56 0.66
CA GLY A 67 -15.66 2.50 0.87
C GLY A 67 -15.85 3.52 2.01
N PRO A 68 -14.78 4.17 2.54
CA PRO A 68 -14.88 5.06 3.71
C PRO A 68 -15.46 6.47 3.42
N TRP A 69 -15.88 6.75 2.19
CA TRP A 69 -16.59 7.98 1.80
C TRP A 69 -17.65 7.61 0.76
N ALA A 70 -18.89 7.37 1.20
CA ALA A 70 -20.01 7.43 0.28
C ALA A 70 -20.27 8.91 -0.06
N GLU A 71 -20.34 9.24 -1.34
CA GLU A 71 -21.47 10.00 -1.89
C GLU A 71 -22.21 9.10 -2.88
#